data_AF-A0A1R2BTL7-F1
#
_entry.id   AF-A0A1R2BTL7-F1
#
_cell.length_a   1.000
_cell.length_b   1.000
_cell.length_c   1.000
_cell.angle_alpha   90.00
_cell.angle_beta   90.00
_cell.angle_gamma   90.00
#
_symmetry.space_group_name_H-M   'P 1'
#
loop_
_entity.id
_entity.type
_entity.pdbx_description
1 polymer ?
#
loop_
_entity_poly.entity_id
_entity_poly.type
_entity_poly.pdbx_seq_one_letter_code
_entity_poly.pdbx_strand_id
1 'polypeptide(L)'
;MEKKPIELKDLPSKSYLRQQLFEKYQKMRVENESEADFSRKVQRRKRDFKEFMKNSSSQNLEDEDRALLGQASSKMLFAGTCLVLPGSILSIYIGKYLGDKFITKPLLYRLSIRYGVIFIPLLCTYTYTYNLNEKMTAYIEYKYTDRIQEYLKTKDIKAINPNYNKEN
;
A
#
# COMPACT_ATOMS: atom_id res chain seq x y z
N MET A 1 19.94 1.12 -24.68
CA MET A 1 18.84 0.20 -24.32
C MET A 1 17.95 0.93 -23.33
N GLU A 2 16.76 1.34 -23.74
CA GLU A 2 15.78 1.92 -22.80
C GLU A 2 15.42 0.85 -21.76
N LYS A 3 15.68 1.15 -20.47
CA LYS A 3 15.21 0.31 -19.38
C LYS A 3 13.69 0.38 -19.41
N LYS A 4 13.02 -0.76 -19.55
CA LYS A 4 11.56 -0.83 -19.44
C LYS A 4 11.15 -0.30 -18.05
N PRO A 5 10.10 0.54 -17.96
CA PRO A 5 9.62 1.02 -16.68
C PRO A 5 9.16 -0.15 -15.82
N ILE A 6 9.56 -0.15 -14.55
CA ILE A 6 9.16 -1.19 -13.59
C ILE A 6 7.64 -1.14 -13.42
N GLU A 7 6.97 -2.28 -13.52
CA GLU A 7 5.53 -2.39 -13.27
C GLU A 7 5.27 -3.07 -11.91
N LEU A 8 4.05 -2.87 -11.37
CA LEU A 8 3.62 -3.50 -10.11
C LEU A 8 3.71 -5.04 -10.08
N LYS A 9 3.65 -5.67 -11.27
CA LYS A 9 3.76 -7.12 -11.44
C LYS A 9 5.20 -7.60 -11.26
N ASP A 10 6.18 -6.74 -11.57
CA ASP A 10 7.61 -7.03 -11.50
C ASP A 10 8.12 -6.93 -10.05
N LEU A 11 7.33 -6.31 -9.16
CA LEU A 11 7.66 -6.24 -7.74
C LEU A 11 7.65 -7.63 -7.09
N PRO A 12 8.64 -7.95 -6.24
CA PRO A 12 8.69 -9.22 -5.50
C PRO A 12 7.44 -9.43 -4.64
N SER A 13 7.18 -10.68 -4.26
CA SER A 13 6.06 -10.99 -3.37
C SER A 13 6.19 -10.27 -2.02
N LYS A 14 5.05 -9.99 -1.39
CA LYS A 14 4.99 -9.38 -0.05
C LYS A 14 5.78 -10.18 0.98
N SER A 15 5.69 -11.52 0.94
CA SER A 15 6.42 -12.40 1.85
C SER A 15 7.93 -12.26 1.68
N TYR A 16 8.41 -12.22 0.43
CA TYR A 16 9.82 -12.01 0.12
C TYR A 16 10.31 -10.65 0.64
N LEU A 17 9.57 -9.57 0.37
CA LEU A 17 9.94 -8.23 0.86
C LEU A 17 9.98 -8.14 2.39
N ARG A 18 9.02 -8.79 3.08
CA ARG A 18 9.02 -8.86 4.55
C ARG A 18 10.20 -9.65 5.10
N GLN A 19 10.56 -10.75 4.45
CA GLN A 19 11.73 -11.53 4.83
C GLN A 19 13.01 -10.71 4.64
N GLN A 20 13.17 -10.05 3.49
CA GLN A 20 14.31 -9.17 3.21
C GLN A 20 14.42 -8.02 4.24
N LEU A 21 13.30 -7.40 4.61
CA LEU A 21 13.27 -6.41 5.69
C LEU A 21 13.67 -7.02 7.04
N PHE A 22 13.17 -8.20 7.37
CA PHE A 22 13.53 -8.89 8.61
C PHE A 22 15.02 -9.21 8.67
N GLU A 23 15.60 -9.78 7.61
CA GLU A 23 17.03 -10.06 7.49
C GLU A 23 17.86 -8.78 7.61
N LYS A 24 17.41 -7.69 6.99
CA LYS A 24 18.03 -6.37 7.09
C LYS A 24 18.01 -5.83 8.52
N TYR A 25 16.88 -5.99 9.23
CA TYR A 25 16.79 -5.64 10.64
C TYR A 25 17.72 -6.51 11.50
N GLN A 26 17.75 -7.82 11.29
CA GLN A 26 18.63 -8.74 12.02
C GLN A 26 20.12 -8.40 11.86
N LYS A 27 20.55 -8.04 10.65
CA LYS A 27 21.94 -7.63 10.37
C LYS A 27 22.39 -6.39 11.15
N MET A 28 21.45 -5.60 11.68
CA MET A 28 21.79 -4.44 12.52
C MET A 28 21.96 -4.78 13.99
N ARG A 29 21.67 -6.02 14.40
CA ARG A 29 21.89 -6.46 15.78
C ARG A 29 23.38 -6.44 16.06
N VAL A 30 23.81 -5.62 17.00
CA VAL A 30 25.21 -5.58 17.44
C VAL A 30 25.42 -6.67 18.48
N GLU A 31 26.58 -7.33 18.45
CA GLU A 31 26.97 -8.28 19.50
C GLU A 31 26.95 -7.60 20.87
N ASN A 32 26.29 -8.24 21.84
CA ASN A 32 26.05 -7.73 23.21
C ASN A 32 24.99 -6.62 23.36
N GLU A 33 24.23 -6.29 22.31
CA GLU A 33 23.07 -5.39 22.44
C GLU A 33 21.87 -6.09 23.12
N SER A 34 21.22 -5.40 24.06
CA SER A 34 19.99 -5.92 24.70
C SER A 34 18.85 -6.04 23.67
N GLU A 35 17.96 -7.03 23.85
CA GLU A 35 16.80 -7.18 22.96
C GLU A 35 15.89 -5.94 22.97
N ALA A 36 15.80 -5.26 24.11
CA ALA A 36 15.03 -4.04 24.26
C ALA A 36 15.61 -2.89 23.41
N ASP A 37 16.94 -2.73 23.39
CA ASP A 37 17.60 -1.67 22.61
C ASP A 37 17.50 -1.93 21.12
N PHE A 38 17.70 -3.19 20.70
CA PHE A 38 17.49 -3.60 19.32
C PHE A 38 16.05 -3.34 18.85
N SER A 39 15.06 -3.74 19.65
CA SER A 39 13.64 -3.49 19.35
C SER A 39 13.33 -1.99 19.23
N ARG A 40 13.87 -1.18 20.14
CA ARG A 40 13.73 0.29 20.10
C ARG A 40 14.35 0.89 18.83
N LYS A 41 15.53 0.42 18.40
CA LYS A 41 16.17 0.85 17.15
C LYS A 41 15.31 0.53 15.93
N VAL A 42 14.78 -0.70 15.85
CA VAL A 42 13.89 -1.12 14.75
C VAL A 42 12.61 -0.27 14.74
N GLN A 43 11.99 -0.05 15.90
CA GLN A 43 10.81 0.80 16.01
C GLN A 43 11.09 2.26 15.62
N ARG A 44 12.25 2.79 16.00
CA ARG A 44 12.67 4.14 15.59
C ARG A 44 12.79 4.25 14.08
N ARG A 45 13.48 3.31 13.42
CA ARG A 45 13.58 3.30 11.95
C ARG A 45 12.21 3.23 11.25
N LYS A 46 11.30 2.39 11.76
CA LYS A 46 9.93 2.32 11.24
C LYS A 46 9.16 3.63 11.43
N ARG A 47 9.38 4.32 12.55
CA ARG A 47 8.78 5.63 12.83
C ARG A 47 9.34 6.69 11.88
N ASP A 48 10.65 6.77 11.77
CA ASP A 48 11.37 7.70 10.89
C ASP A 48 10.93 7.52 9.43
N PHE A 49 10.78 6.27 8.97
CA PHE A 49 10.24 5.95 7.66
C PHE A 49 8.82 6.49 7.47
N LYS A 50 7.90 6.19 8.41
CA LYS A 50 6.51 6.66 8.33
C LYS A 50 6.42 8.17 8.34
N GLU A 51 7.23 8.82 9.17
CA GLU A 51 7.28 10.27 9.28
C GLU A 51 7.84 10.90 8.00
N PHE A 52 8.91 10.34 7.44
CA PHE A 52 9.44 10.75 6.14
C PHE A 52 8.37 10.62 5.06
N MET A 53 7.72 9.46 4.91
CA MET A 53 6.68 9.26 3.90
C MET A 53 5.46 10.17 4.07
N LYS A 54 5.18 10.65 5.29
CA LYS A 54 4.10 11.59 5.58
C LYS A 54 4.49 13.04 5.26
N ASN A 55 5.72 13.45 5.59
CA ASN A 55 6.17 14.84 5.55
C ASN A 55 6.92 15.18 4.25
N SER A 56 7.75 14.26 3.76
CA SER A 56 8.41 14.33 2.47
C SER A 56 7.51 13.63 1.48
N SER A 57 6.75 14.42 0.72
CA SER A 57 5.85 13.88 -0.30
C SER A 57 6.61 12.89 -1.20
N SER A 58 5.88 12.00 -1.86
CA SER A 58 6.45 11.06 -2.85
C SER A 58 7.34 11.74 -3.88
N GLN A 59 7.27 13.07 -4.05
CA GLN A 59 8.12 13.88 -4.92
C GLN A 59 9.62 13.70 -4.67
N ASN A 60 10.02 13.37 -3.44
CA ASN A 60 11.43 13.18 -3.08
C ASN A 60 11.98 11.80 -3.48
N LEU A 61 11.12 10.87 -3.87
CA LEU A 61 11.51 9.54 -4.34
C LEU A 61 12.02 9.60 -5.79
N GLU A 62 12.69 8.54 -6.22
CA GLU A 62 13.06 8.33 -7.62
C GLU A 62 11.81 8.27 -8.53
N ASP A 63 11.91 8.80 -9.75
CA ASP A 63 10.80 8.89 -10.71
C ASP A 63 10.08 7.57 -10.97
N GLU A 64 10.85 6.49 -11.06
CA GLU A 64 10.33 5.13 -11.25
C GLU A 64 9.44 4.70 -10.07
N ASP A 65 9.84 5.00 -8.84
CA ASP A 65 9.06 4.65 -7.64
C ASP A 65 7.84 5.56 -7.48
N ARG A 66 7.95 6.84 -7.89
CA ARG A 66 6.82 7.77 -7.96
C ARG A 66 5.77 7.26 -8.94
N ALA A 67 6.21 6.81 -10.12
CA ALA A 67 5.34 6.22 -11.12
C ALA A 67 4.69 4.93 -10.61
N LEU A 68 5.43 4.06 -9.91
CA LEU A 68 4.90 2.85 -9.28
C LEU A 68 3.84 3.15 -8.21
N LEU A 69 4.09 4.13 -7.34
CA LEU A 69 3.11 4.59 -6.35
C LEU A 69 1.85 5.13 -7.05
N GLY A 70 2.01 5.92 -8.11
CA GLY A 70 0.91 6.42 -8.93
C GLY A 70 0.09 5.28 -9.57
N GLN A 71 0.75 4.27 -10.13
CA GLN A 71 0.09 3.07 -10.67
C GLN A 71 -0.67 2.31 -9.57
N ALA A 72 -0.08 2.16 -8.38
CA ALA A 72 -0.72 1.48 -7.26
C ALA A 72 -1.96 2.24 -6.79
N SER A 73 -1.85 3.55 -6.58
CA SER A 73 -2.97 4.42 -6.21
C SER A 73 -4.07 4.40 -7.26
N SER A 74 -3.73 4.47 -8.55
CA SER A 74 -4.69 4.39 -9.65
C SER A 74 -5.43 3.05 -9.65
N LYS A 75 -4.72 1.92 -9.49
CA LYS A 75 -5.36 0.60 -9.39
C LYS A 75 -6.24 0.46 -8.15
N MET A 76 -5.85 1.04 -7.01
CA MET A 76 -6.68 1.03 -5.80
C MET A 76 -7.97 1.83 -6.01
N LEU A 77 -7.86 3.03 -6.60
CA LEU A 77 -9.01 3.87 -6.93
C LEU A 77 -9.93 3.16 -7.92
N PHE A 78 -9.37 2.62 -9.00
CA PHE A 78 -10.12 1.88 -10.01
C PHE A 78 -10.85 0.67 -9.40
N ALA A 79 -10.16 -0.12 -8.56
CA ALA A 79 -10.78 -1.25 -7.86
C ALA A 79 -11.94 -0.80 -6.95
N GLY A 80 -11.77 0.33 -6.25
CA GLY A 80 -12.85 0.94 -5.45
C GLY A 80 -14.04 1.35 -6.31
N THR A 81 -13.80 2.11 -7.37
CA THR A 81 -14.85 2.64 -8.26
C THR A 81 -15.58 1.52 -9.00
N CYS A 82 -14.86 0.52 -9.53
CA CYS A 82 -15.43 -0.60 -10.27
C CYS A 82 -16.27 -1.56 -9.42
N LEU A 83 -16.17 -1.52 -8.09
CA LEU A 83 -16.96 -2.40 -7.23
C LEU A 83 -18.11 -1.64 -6.55
N VAL A 84 -17.91 -0.37 -6.19
CA VAL A 84 -18.98 0.47 -5.64
C VAL A 84 -20.04 0.78 -6.69
N LEU A 85 -19.66 1.19 -7.91
CA LEU A 85 -20.64 1.62 -8.92
C LEU A 85 -21.58 0.50 -9.36
N PRO A 86 -21.11 -0.72 -9.73
CA PRO A 86 -22.01 -1.81 -10.11
C PRO A 86 -22.84 -2.30 -8.93
N GLY A 87 -22.29 -2.33 -7.72
CA GLY A 87 -23.05 -2.71 -6.51
C GLY A 87 -24.20 -1.75 -6.22
N SER A 88 -23.98 -0.45 -6.36
CA SER A 88 -25.03 0.58 -6.24
C SER A 88 -26.07 0.48 -7.36
N ILE A 89 -25.64 0.32 -8.61
CA ILE A 89 -26.54 0.16 -9.76
C ILE A 89 -27.39 -1.10 -9.61
N LEU A 90 -26.78 -2.24 -9.28
CA LEU A 90 -27.48 -3.51 -9.11
C LEU A 90 -28.45 -3.45 -7.93
N SER A 91 -28.10 -2.79 -6.83
CA SER A 91 -29.00 -2.53 -5.70
C SER A 91 -30.23 -1.73 -6.13
N ILE A 92 -30.06 -0.67 -6.94
CA ILE A 92 -31.16 0.12 -7.51
C ILE A 92 -32.03 -0.73 -8.44
N TYR A 93 -31.43 -1.52 -9.33
CA TYR A 93 -32.16 -2.38 -10.27
C TYR A 93 -32.93 -3.48 -9.55
N ILE A 94 -32.36 -4.11 -8.53
CA ILE A 94 -33.03 -5.10 -7.68
C ILE A 94 -34.23 -4.44 -6.98
N GLY A 95 -34.05 -3.23 -6.44
CA GLY A 95 -35.13 -2.45 -5.83
C GLY A 95 -36.26 -2.14 -6.81
N LYS A 96 -35.93 -1.72 -8.04
CA LYS A 96 -36.92 -1.46 -9.10
C LYS A 96 -37.61 -2.72 -9.61
N TYR A 97 -36.87 -3.80 -9.84
CA TYR A 97 -37.39 -5.04 -10.43
C TYR A 97 -38.25 -5.83 -9.43
N LEU A 98 -37.82 -5.89 -8.17
CA LEU A 98 -38.55 -6.62 -7.14
C LEU A 98 -39.65 -5.75 -6.49
N GLY A 99 -39.59 -4.42 -6.57
CA GLY A 99 -40.61 -3.52 -6.06
C GLY A 99 -41.03 -3.87 -4.62
N ASP A 100 -42.34 -3.86 -4.36
CA ASP A 100 -42.89 -4.27 -3.06
C ASP A 100 -42.66 -5.75 -2.74
N LYS A 101 -42.47 -6.61 -3.76
CA LYS A 101 -42.19 -8.03 -3.58
C LYS A 101 -40.84 -8.28 -2.91
N PHE A 102 -39.91 -7.32 -2.95
CA PHE A 102 -38.67 -7.42 -2.18
C PHE A 102 -38.93 -7.29 -0.69
N ILE A 103 -39.77 -6.34 -0.29
CA ILE A 103 -40.08 -6.04 1.11
C ILE A 103 -40.88 -7.18 1.74
N THR A 104 -41.69 -7.87 0.94
CA THR A 104 -42.42 -9.08 1.38
C THR A 104 -41.54 -10.33 1.50
N LYS A 105 -40.28 -10.31 1.03
CA LYS A 105 -39.37 -11.46 1.23
C LYS A 105 -38.91 -11.55 2.69
N PRO A 106 -38.62 -12.79 3.17
CA PRO A 106 -38.01 -12.99 4.48
C PRO A 106 -36.77 -12.12 4.67
N LEU A 107 -36.58 -11.58 5.88
CA LEU A 107 -35.45 -10.71 6.22
C LEU A 107 -34.10 -11.32 5.81
N LEU A 108 -33.92 -12.61 6.07
CA LEU A 108 -32.71 -13.36 5.71
C LEU A 108 -32.42 -13.32 4.21
N TYR A 109 -33.44 -13.47 3.36
CA TYR A 109 -33.27 -13.45 1.91
C TYR A 109 -32.85 -12.06 1.41
N ARG A 110 -33.48 -11.00 1.95
CA ARG A 110 -33.10 -9.62 1.67
C ARG A 110 -31.68 -9.30 2.11
N LEU A 111 -31.27 -9.79 3.28
CA LEU A 111 -29.91 -9.67 3.79
C LEU A 111 -28.93 -10.42 2.88
N SER A 112 -29.24 -11.64 2.45
CA SER A 112 -28.36 -12.46 1.60
C SER A 112 -28.02 -11.74 0.29
N ILE A 113 -29.01 -11.12 -0.35
CA ILE A 113 -28.82 -10.34 -1.57
C ILE A 113 -27.94 -9.11 -1.30
N ARG A 114 -28.20 -8.38 -0.21
CA ARG A 114 -27.37 -7.22 0.18
C ARG A 114 -25.93 -7.63 0.52
N TYR A 115 -25.73 -8.75 1.22
CA TYR A 115 -24.41 -9.29 1.53
C TYR A 115 -23.66 -9.75 0.27
N GLY A 116 -24.33 -10.45 -0.63
CA GLY A 116 -23.73 -10.95 -1.87
C GLY A 116 -23.36 -9.83 -2.86
N VAL A 117 -24.22 -8.83 -3.00
CA VAL A 117 -24.05 -7.74 -3.99
C VAL A 117 -23.16 -6.61 -3.49
N ILE A 118 -23.12 -6.37 -2.18
CA ILE A 118 -22.40 -5.22 -1.61
C ILE A 118 -21.21 -5.69 -0.78
N PHE A 119 -21.42 -6.55 0.21
CA PHE A 119 -20.35 -6.91 1.15
C PHE A 119 -19.26 -7.79 0.55
N ILE A 120 -19.58 -8.81 -0.25
CA ILE A 120 -18.57 -9.67 -0.87
C ILE A 120 -17.65 -8.86 -1.79
N PRO A 121 -18.18 -8.05 -2.74
CA PRO A 121 -17.36 -7.14 -3.53
C PRO A 121 -16.48 -6.22 -2.70
N LEU A 122 -17.03 -5.58 -1.65
CA LEU A 122 -16.26 -4.70 -0.76
C LEU A 122 -15.13 -5.44 -0.04
N LEU A 123 -15.36 -6.67 0.44
CA LEU A 123 -14.33 -7.51 1.06
C LEU A 123 -13.24 -7.86 0.05
N CYS A 124 -13.61 -8.21 -1.18
CA CYS A 124 -12.65 -8.46 -2.26
C CYS A 124 -11.84 -7.20 -2.62
N THR A 125 -12.48 -6.03 -2.68
CA THR A 125 -11.78 -4.75 -2.89
C THR A 125 -10.81 -4.49 -1.76
N TYR A 126 -11.28 -4.58 -0.52
CA TYR A 126 -10.49 -4.27 0.67
C TYR A 126 -9.28 -5.19 0.76
N THR A 127 -9.46 -6.50 0.56
CA THR A 127 -8.35 -7.45 0.57
C THR A 127 -7.35 -7.18 -0.56
N TYR A 128 -7.83 -6.84 -1.76
CA TYR A 128 -6.96 -6.45 -2.88
C TYR A 128 -6.16 -5.17 -2.57
N THR A 129 -6.82 -4.09 -2.17
CA THR A 129 -6.19 -2.80 -1.90
C THR A 129 -5.25 -2.89 -0.71
N TYR A 130 -5.64 -3.61 0.34
CA TYR A 130 -4.79 -3.88 1.50
C TYR A 130 -3.52 -4.63 1.10
N ASN A 131 -3.62 -5.71 0.33
CA ASN A 131 -2.46 -6.47 -0.12
C ASN A 131 -1.55 -5.65 -1.03
N LEU A 132 -2.11 -4.86 -1.95
CA LEU A 132 -1.34 -3.98 -2.82
C LEU A 132 -0.62 -2.90 -2.00
N ASN A 133 -1.31 -2.31 -1.02
CA ASN A 133 -0.74 -1.28 -0.14
C ASN A 133 0.39 -1.84 0.71
N GLU A 134 0.21 -3.03 1.29
CA GLU A 134 1.26 -3.67 2.07
C GLU A 134 2.47 -4.08 1.20
N LYS A 135 2.24 -4.56 -0.02
CA LYS A 135 3.32 -4.87 -0.98
C LYS A 135 4.12 -3.62 -1.31
N MET A 136 3.45 -2.51 -1.63
CA MET A 136 4.08 -1.24 -1.94
C MET A 136 4.81 -0.66 -0.73
N THR A 137 4.18 -0.67 0.45
CA THR A 137 4.80 -0.19 1.68
C THR A 137 6.07 -0.97 1.99
N ALA A 138 6.04 -2.30 1.90
CA ALA A 138 7.22 -3.13 2.15
C ALA A 138 8.34 -2.88 1.12
N TYR A 139 7.98 -2.67 -0.15
CA TYR A 139 8.95 -2.33 -1.19
C TYR A 139 9.65 -0.99 -0.92
N ILE A 140 8.87 0.05 -0.67
CA ILE A 140 9.40 1.39 -0.39
C ILE A 140 10.18 1.40 0.93
N GLU A 141 9.70 0.74 1.97
CA GLU A 141 10.42 0.59 3.23
C GLU A 141 11.77 -0.11 3.01
N TYR A 142 11.80 -1.21 2.27
CA TYR A 142 13.04 -1.93 1.99
C TYR A 142 14.08 -1.07 1.27
N LYS A 143 13.65 -0.38 0.20
CA LYS A 143 14.52 0.47 -0.64
C LYS A 143 15.01 1.71 0.11
N TYR A 144 14.13 2.41 0.83
CA TYR A 144 14.40 3.74 1.35
C TYR A 144 14.78 3.80 2.83
N THR A 145 14.58 2.74 3.63
CA THR A 145 14.85 2.83 5.08
C THR A 145 16.28 3.30 5.41
N ASP A 146 17.31 2.75 4.76
CA ASP A 146 18.68 3.17 5.06
C ASP A 146 18.98 4.58 4.53
N ARG A 147 18.47 4.89 3.33
CA ARG A 147 18.58 6.20 2.70
C ARG A 147 17.95 7.30 3.54
N ILE A 148 16.81 7.01 4.17
CA ILE A 148 16.14 7.91 5.11
C ILE A 148 16.99 8.11 6.36
N GLN A 149 17.63 7.06 6.87
CA GLN A 149 18.55 7.21 8.00
C GLN A 149 19.78 8.04 7.63
N GLU A 150 20.28 7.91 6.41
CA GLU A 150 21.35 8.76 5.89
C GLU A 150 20.89 10.21 5.72
N TYR A 151 19.75 10.45 5.08
CA TYR A 151 19.13 11.77 4.98
C TYR A 151 18.90 12.42 6.34
N LEU A 152 18.46 11.67 7.35
CA LEU A 152 18.25 12.23 8.69
C LEU A 152 19.57 12.69 9.33
N LYS A 153 20.70 12.06 8.98
CA LYS A 153 22.05 12.43 9.43
C LYS A 153 22.65 13.57 8.62
N THR A 154 22.60 13.50 7.29
CA THR A 154 23.28 14.43 6.38
C THR A 154 22.43 15.63 6.00
N LYS A 155 21.10 15.51 6.12
CA LYS A 155 20.10 16.43 5.58
C LYS A 155 20.20 16.65 4.07
N ASP A 156 20.92 15.77 3.36
CA ASP A 156 21.06 15.83 1.90
C ASP A 156 20.00 14.96 1.23
N ILE A 157 19.12 15.60 0.45
CA ILE A 157 18.05 14.93 -0.29
C ILE A 157 18.59 13.94 -1.34
N LYS A 158 19.84 14.13 -1.78
CA LYS A 158 20.50 13.18 -2.70
C LYS A 158 20.70 11.79 -2.08
N ALA A 159 20.72 11.70 -0.74
CA ALA A 159 20.70 10.41 -0.05
C ALA A 159 19.41 9.62 -0.34
N ILE A 160 18.29 10.30 -0.57
CA ILE A 160 17.01 9.67 -0.95
C ILE A 160 16.98 9.40 -2.45
N ASN A 161 17.20 10.43 -3.25
CA ASN A 161 17.16 10.36 -4.71
C ASN A 161 18.48 10.93 -5.27
N PRO A 162 19.42 10.07 -5.70
CA PRO A 162 20.71 10.50 -6.25
C PRO A 162 20.59 11.42 -7.47
N ASN A 163 19.48 11.28 -8.23
CA ASN A 163 19.18 12.08 -9.41
C ASN A 163 18.38 13.34 -9.07
N TYR A 164 18.26 13.70 -7.78
CA TYR A 164 17.54 14.90 -7.39
C TYR A 164 18.29 16.15 -7.85
N ASN A 165 17.78 16.76 -8.92
CA ASN A 165 18.14 18.10 -9.34
C ASN A 165 17.11 19.08 -8.78
N LYS A 166 17.58 20.10 -8.04
CA LYS A 166 16.78 21.28 -7.69
C LYS A 166 16.54 22.12 -8.95
N GLU A 167 15.82 21.60 -9.92
CA GLU A 167 15.29 22.38 -11.04
C GLU A 167 13.78 22.18 -11.06
N ASN A 168 13.13 22.97 -10.20
CA ASN A 168 11.78 23.52 -10.33
C ASN A 168 11.58 24.56 -9.23
#